data_AF-A0AA41D7G1-F1
#
_entry.id   AF-A0AA41D7G1-F1
#
_cell.length_a   1.000
_cell.length_b   1.000
_cell.length_c   1.000
_cell.angle_alpha   90.00
_cell.angle_beta   90.00
_cell.angle_gamma   90.00
#
_symmetry.space_group_name_H-M   'P 1'
#
loop_
_entity.id
_entity.type
_entity.pdbx_description
1 polymer ?
#
loop_
_entity_poly.entity_id
_entity_poly.type
_entity_poly.pdbx_seq_one_letter_code
_entity_poly.pdbx_strand_id
1 'polypeptide(L)'
;MKKKETKNSAEMQEKRMKLRELSNALVSARDKGQYMGNEDDTVNGLLRFYYACKGFKNLKTFSEWKKDGFSVKKGEKALLVWGSPVSFNKKKEEDTAKEAEQEEEKKKDDDYFPLCYLFAECQVHKITKSQKND
;
A
#
# COMPACT_ATOMS: atom_id res chain seq x y z
N MET A 1 13.70 28.89 5.50
CA MET A 1 13.76 27.56 4.87
C MET A 1 12.56 26.71 5.33
N LYS A 2 11.40 26.79 4.66
CA LYS A 2 10.17 26.03 5.00
C LYS A 2 9.37 25.81 3.70
N LYS A 3 9.56 24.66 3.02
CA LYS A 3 8.79 24.29 1.80
C LYS A 3 9.03 22.83 1.35
N LYS A 4 8.99 21.85 2.28
CA LYS A 4 9.04 20.41 1.92
C LYS A 4 7.84 19.58 2.37
N GLU A 5 7.09 20.01 3.38
CA GLU A 5 6.00 19.21 3.96
C GLU A 5 4.70 19.23 3.14
N THR A 6 4.42 20.30 2.39
CA THR A 6 3.13 20.46 1.68
C THR A 6 3.01 19.60 0.42
N LYS A 7 4.11 19.34 -0.28
CA LYS A 7 4.09 18.62 -1.57
C LYS A 7 3.85 17.12 -1.41
N ASN A 8 4.41 16.52 -0.36
CA ASN A 8 4.22 15.10 -0.06
C ASN A 8 2.78 14.79 0.38
N SER A 9 2.12 15.71 1.09
CA SER A 9 0.73 15.54 1.52
C SER A 9 -0.22 15.51 0.32
N ALA A 10 -0.07 16.43 -0.64
CA ALA A 10 -0.91 16.50 -1.83
C ALA A 10 -0.78 15.25 -2.73
N GLU A 11 0.45 14.76 -2.97
CA GLU A 11 0.66 13.55 -3.77
C GLU A 11 0.09 12.30 -3.08
N MET A 12 0.19 12.23 -1.75
CA MET A 12 -0.41 11.15 -0.97
C MET A 12 -1.93 11.21 -0.99
N GLN A 13 -2.53 12.39 -0.90
CA GLN A 13 -3.97 12.59 -1.05
C GLN A 13 -4.45 12.18 -2.45
N GLU A 14 -3.69 12.52 -3.50
CA GLU A 14 -4.00 12.11 -4.87
C GLU A 14 -3.96 10.59 -5.03
N LYS A 15 -2.94 9.91 -4.49
CA LYS A 15 -2.85 8.44 -4.49
C LYS A 15 -4.02 7.80 -3.75
N ARG A 16 -4.42 8.38 -2.61
CA ARG A 16 -5.60 7.94 -1.84
C ARG A 16 -6.89 8.11 -2.63
N MET A 17 -7.10 9.26 -3.26
CA MET A 17 -8.28 9.51 -4.09
C MET A 17 -8.36 8.51 -5.25
N LYS A 18 -7.26 8.30 -5.98
CA LYS A 18 -7.20 7.29 -7.05
C LYS A 18 -7.49 5.87 -6.56
N LEU A 19 -6.95 5.49 -5.40
CA LEU A 19 -7.23 4.18 -4.82
C LEU A 19 -8.69 4.05 -4.38
N ARG A 20 -9.29 5.11 -3.83
CA ARG A 20 -10.70 5.16 -3.45
C ARG A 20 -11.61 5.03 -4.67
N GLU A 21 -11.34 5.77 -5.73
CA GLU A 21 -12.07 5.68 -7.00
C GLU A 21 -11.99 4.26 -7.58
N LEU A 22 -10.79 3.68 -7.64
CA LEU A 22 -10.59 2.32 -8.13
C LEU A 22 -11.34 1.30 -7.27
N SER A 23 -11.23 1.41 -5.94
CA SER A 23 -11.91 0.51 -5.00
C SER A 23 -13.42 0.57 -5.16
N ASN A 24 -13.99 1.78 -5.22
CA ASN A 24 -15.43 1.98 -5.40
C ASN A 24 -15.92 1.45 -6.76
N ALA A 25 -15.14 1.65 -7.83
CA ALA A 25 -15.45 1.12 -9.14
C ALA A 25 -15.48 -0.42 -9.16
N LEU A 26 -14.51 -1.06 -8.49
CA LEU A 26 -14.46 -2.52 -8.37
C LEU A 26 -15.62 -3.08 -7.53
N VAL A 27 -15.95 -2.43 -6.41
CA VAL A 27 -17.13 -2.80 -5.60
C VAL A 27 -18.41 -2.67 -6.41
N SER A 28 -18.58 -1.56 -7.14
CA SER A 28 -19.74 -1.35 -8.02
C SER A 28 -19.84 -2.39 -9.14
N ALA A 29 -18.70 -2.82 -9.69
CA ALA A 29 -18.64 -3.87 -10.72
C ALA A 29 -19.00 -5.25 -10.15
N ARG A 30 -18.54 -5.56 -8.92
CA ARG A 30 -18.95 -6.75 -8.17
C ARG A 30 -20.45 -6.76 -7.93
N ASP A 31 -21.03 -5.67 -7.45
CA ASP A 31 -22.46 -5.59 -7.15
C ASP A 31 -23.34 -5.76 -8.40
N LYS A 32 -22.80 -5.43 -9.58
CA LYS A 32 -23.42 -5.68 -10.89
C LYS A 32 -23.22 -7.11 -11.42
N GLY A 33 -22.58 -7.98 -10.65
CA GLY A 33 -22.27 -9.37 -11.03
C GLY A 33 -21.15 -9.50 -12.08
N GLN A 34 -20.37 -8.44 -12.35
CA GLN A 34 -19.26 -8.49 -13.31
C GLN A 34 -18.00 -9.14 -12.73
N TYR A 35 -17.93 -9.27 -11.41
CA TYR A 35 -16.85 -9.98 -10.72
C TYR A 35 -17.46 -11.11 -9.89
N MET A 36 -17.04 -12.34 -10.17
CA MET A 36 -17.27 -13.46 -9.26
C MET A 36 -16.33 -13.24 -8.08
N GLY A 37 -16.89 -13.10 -6.87
CA GLY A 37 -16.14 -12.72 -5.68
C GLY A 37 -14.86 -13.56 -5.48
N ASN A 38 -13.81 -12.90 -5.00
CA ASN A 38 -12.65 -13.60 -4.47
C ASN A 38 -13.00 -14.32 -3.16
N GLU A 39 -12.20 -15.32 -2.76
CA GLU A 39 -12.38 -16.08 -1.51
C GLU A 39 -12.59 -15.21 -0.26
N ASP A 40 -12.03 -14.00 -0.23
CA ASP A 40 -12.12 -13.10 0.92
C ASP A 40 -13.27 -12.08 0.86
N ASP A 41 -13.92 -11.86 -0.29
CA ASP A 41 -14.92 -10.79 -0.58
C ASP A 41 -14.60 -9.40 0.01
N THR A 42 -13.31 -9.10 0.24
CA THR A 42 -12.85 -7.81 0.75
C THR A 42 -12.44 -6.88 -0.39
N VAL A 43 -12.44 -5.56 -0.13
CA VAL A 43 -11.93 -4.54 -1.07
C VAL A 43 -10.49 -4.85 -1.50
N ASN A 44 -9.65 -5.32 -0.57
CA ASN A 44 -8.28 -5.74 -0.88
C ASN A 44 -8.24 -6.99 -1.74
N GLY A 45 -9.15 -7.94 -1.53
CA GLY A 45 -9.34 -9.09 -2.43
C GLY A 45 -9.64 -8.63 -3.85
N LEU A 46 -10.62 -7.73 -4.04
CA LEU A 46 -10.97 -7.18 -5.35
C LEU A 46 -9.78 -6.46 -6.02
N LEU A 47 -9.02 -5.65 -5.26
CA LEU A 47 -7.83 -4.97 -5.78
C LEU A 47 -6.75 -5.98 -6.22
N ARG A 48 -6.49 -7.02 -5.42
CA ARG A 48 -5.53 -8.09 -5.76
C ARG A 48 -5.97 -8.87 -6.99
N PHE A 49 -7.27 -9.17 -7.12
CA PHE A 49 -7.82 -9.81 -8.31
C PHE A 49 -7.68 -8.94 -9.54
N TYR A 50 -8.02 -7.66 -9.44
CA TYR A 50 -7.86 -6.70 -10.53
C TYR A 50 -6.41 -6.65 -11.02
N TYR A 51 -5.44 -6.67 -10.10
CA TYR A 51 -4.02 -6.75 -10.45
C TYR A 51 -3.65 -8.10 -11.08
N ALA A 52 -4.18 -9.21 -10.57
CA ALA A 52 -3.97 -10.54 -11.15
C ALA A 52 -4.52 -10.64 -12.59
N CYS A 53 -5.69 -10.07 -12.88
CA CYS A 53 -6.25 -9.98 -14.24
C CYS A 53 -5.36 -9.19 -15.20
N LYS A 54 -4.56 -8.25 -14.68
CA LYS A 54 -3.55 -7.51 -15.44
C LYS A 54 -2.21 -8.24 -15.57
N GLY A 55 -2.11 -9.47 -15.06
CA GLY A 55 -0.89 -10.26 -15.08
C GLY A 55 0.06 -10.02 -13.91
N PHE A 56 -0.32 -9.21 -12.92
CA PHE A 56 0.49 -8.99 -11.73
C PHE A 56 0.23 -10.10 -10.69
N LYS A 57 1.16 -11.05 -10.61
CA LYS A 57 1.15 -12.15 -9.65
C LYS A 57 2.22 -11.96 -8.59
N ASN A 58 2.08 -12.68 -7.47
CA ASN A 58 3.04 -12.68 -6.36
C ASN A 58 3.33 -11.27 -5.82
N LEU A 59 2.28 -10.59 -5.36
CA LEU A 59 2.37 -9.23 -4.83
C LEU A 59 3.00 -9.22 -3.43
N LYS A 60 4.18 -8.61 -3.31
CA LYS A 60 4.90 -8.42 -2.05
C LYS A 60 5.35 -6.98 -1.88
N THR A 61 5.58 -6.55 -0.65
CA THR A 61 6.20 -5.25 -0.36
C THR A 61 7.65 -5.22 -0.81
N PHE A 62 8.22 -4.03 -0.96
CA PHE A 62 9.65 -3.86 -1.25
C PHE A 62 10.55 -4.58 -0.22
N SER A 63 10.19 -4.50 1.06
CA SER A 63 10.93 -5.12 2.16
C SER A 63 10.93 -6.65 2.07
N GLU A 64 9.80 -7.26 1.70
CA GLU A 64 9.70 -8.70 1.48
C GLU A 64 10.53 -9.16 0.28
N TRP A 65 10.45 -8.45 -0.85
CA TRP A 65 11.31 -8.74 -2.00
C TRP A 65 12.80 -8.65 -1.66
N LYS A 66 13.20 -7.64 -0.88
CA LYS A 66 14.58 -7.48 -0.43
C LYS A 66 15.04 -8.64 0.45
N LYS A 67 14.17 -9.15 1.33
CA LYS A 67 14.44 -10.36 2.14
C LYS A 67 14.63 -11.60 1.26
N ASP A 68 13.85 -11.69 0.18
CA ASP A 68 13.94 -12.78 -0.80
C ASP A 68 15.14 -12.64 -1.77
N GLY A 69 15.96 -11.59 -1.63
CA GLY A 69 17.12 -11.35 -2.49
C GLY A 69 16.77 -10.72 -3.84
N PHE A 70 15.64 -10.03 -3.93
CA PHE A 70 15.19 -9.28 -5.10
C PHE A 70 15.13 -7.77 -4.82
N SER A 71 15.28 -6.97 -5.86
CA SER A 71 15.07 -5.52 -5.81
C SER A 71 14.06 -5.13 -6.89
N VAL A 72 13.30 -4.06 -6.65
CA VAL A 72 12.39 -3.49 -7.66
C VAL A 72 13.22 -2.82 -8.76
N LYS A 73 12.86 -3.07 -10.03
CA LYS A 73 13.49 -2.45 -11.19
C LYS A 73 13.25 -0.93 -11.17
N LYS A 74 14.26 -0.16 -11.58
CA LYS A 74 14.16 1.29 -11.60
C LYS A 74 13.03 1.76 -12.54
N GLY A 75 12.15 2.62 -12.04
CA GLY A 75 11.03 3.19 -12.80
C GLY A 75 9.71 2.43 -12.67
N GLU A 76 9.72 1.25 -12.04
CA GLU A 76 8.49 0.50 -11.76
C GLU A 76 7.61 1.21 -10.74
N LYS A 77 6.29 1.16 -10.96
CA LYS A 77 5.30 1.77 -10.07
C LYS A 77 4.70 0.72 -9.15
N ALA A 78 4.51 1.09 -7.89
CA ALA A 78 3.84 0.22 -6.93
C ALA A 78 2.35 0.05 -7.26
N LEU A 79 1.86 -1.14 -6.98
CA LEU A 79 0.45 -1.49 -6.96
C LEU A 79 -0.08 -1.17 -5.56
N LEU A 80 -1.08 -0.28 -5.48
CA LEU A 80 -1.57 0.23 -4.21
C LEU A 80 -2.73 -0.62 -3.70
N VAL A 81 -2.68 -0.97 -2.42
CA VAL A 81 -3.81 -1.56 -1.70
C VAL A 81 -4.03 -0.83 -0.38
N TRP A 82 -5.21 -1.00 0.23
CA TRP A 82 -5.45 -0.47 1.57
C TRP A 82 -4.64 -1.29 2.57
N GLY A 83 -3.77 -0.63 3.32
CA GLY A 83 -3.12 -1.25 4.46
C GLY A 83 -4.12 -1.42 5.60
N SER A 84 -3.82 -2.35 6.50
CA SER A 84 -4.59 -2.48 7.73
C SER A 84 -4.61 -1.14 8.47
N PRO A 85 -5.77 -0.74 9.02
CA PRO A 85 -5.89 0.52 9.74
C PRO A 85 -4.86 0.53 10.86
N VAL A 86 -4.26 1.69 11.10
CA VAL A 86 -3.32 1.87 12.21
C VAL A 86 -4.14 1.99 13.51
N SER A 87 -4.98 1.00 13.80
CA SER A 87 -5.33 0.72 15.19
C SER A 87 -4.00 0.37 15.84
N PHE A 88 -3.51 1.28 16.70
CA PHE A 88 -2.44 1.13 17.67
C PHE A 88 -2.29 -0.32 18.15
N ASN A 89 -1.66 -1.19 17.36
CA ASN A 89 -1.28 -2.50 17.81
C ASN A 89 0.00 -2.30 18.60
N LYS A 90 -0.21 -1.78 19.83
CA LYS A 90 0.59 -2.09 21.01
C LYS A 90 0.84 -3.59 20.99
N LYS A 91 1.96 -4.01 20.41
CA LYS A 91 2.91 -4.93 21.06
C LYS A 91 4.11 -5.25 20.16
N LYS A 92 5.25 -5.11 20.84
CA LYS A 92 6.65 -5.47 20.52
C LYS A 92 7.42 -4.42 19.75
N GLU A 93 8.53 -3.89 20.26
CA GLU A 93 9.34 -4.14 21.46
C GLU A 93 10.23 -2.88 21.57
N GLU A 94 10.49 -2.44 22.80
CA GLU A 94 11.53 -1.49 23.26
C GLU A 94 12.38 -0.77 22.19
N ASP A 95 12.11 0.52 21.94
CA ASP A 95 13.08 1.59 22.23
C ASP A 95 12.53 2.98 21.92
N THR A 96 12.77 3.87 22.89
CA THR A 96 12.62 5.35 22.86
C THR A 96 11.21 5.95 22.90
N ALA A 97 10.83 6.31 24.13
CA ALA A 97 9.79 7.26 24.49
C ALA A 97 10.14 8.71 24.09
N LYS A 98 9.11 9.57 24.12
CA LYS A 98 9.04 11.04 23.89
C LYS A 98 8.77 11.37 22.43
N GLU A 99 7.67 11.97 22.00
CA GLU A 99 6.77 13.04 22.48
C GLU A 99 5.52 12.94 21.57
N ALA A 100 4.32 13.45 21.82
CA ALA A 100 3.70 14.18 22.90
C ALA A 100 2.18 14.05 22.68
N GLU A 101 1.44 14.11 23.77
CA GLU A 101 0.00 14.34 23.83
C GLU A 101 -0.35 15.64 23.11
N GLN A 102 -1.41 15.65 22.29
CA GLN A 102 -2.46 16.67 22.36
C GLN A 102 -3.61 16.42 21.37
N GLU A 103 -4.79 16.69 21.90
CA GLU A 103 -6.06 17.02 21.24
C GLU A 103 -6.94 15.87 20.73
N GLU A 104 -7.78 15.44 21.67
CA GLU A 104 -9.17 15.08 21.43
C GLU A 104 -9.92 16.15 20.60
N GLU A 105 -11.03 15.71 20.00
CA GLU A 105 -12.02 16.46 19.21
C GLU A 105 -11.77 16.60 17.70
N LYS A 106 -12.20 15.59 16.94
CA LYS A 106 -13.22 15.79 15.90
C LYS A 106 -13.87 14.48 15.46
N LYS A 107 -15.14 14.34 15.85
CA LYS A 107 -16.12 13.37 15.33
C LYS A 107 -16.14 13.38 13.79
N LYS A 108 -15.63 12.29 13.21
CA LYS A 108 -16.00 11.57 11.99
C LYS A 108 -14.76 10.76 11.63
N ASP A 109 -14.55 9.67 12.37
CA ASP A 109 -13.54 8.67 12.07
C ASP A 109 -13.90 8.01 10.73
N ASP A 110 -13.63 8.70 9.63
CA ASP A 110 -13.35 8.05 8.36
C ASP A 110 -12.14 7.16 8.64
N ASP A 111 -12.38 5.86 8.86
CA ASP A 111 -11.36 4.85 9.12
C ASP A 111 -10.12 5.12 8.26
N TYR A 112 -9.07 5.68 8.87
CA TYR A 112 -7.89 6.10 8.14
C TYR A 112 -7.05 4.86 7.82
N PHE A 113 -7.31 4.28 6.64
CA PHE A 113 -6.51 3.16 6.13
C PHE A 113 -5.23 3.68 5.48
N PRO A 114 -4.03 3.27 5.92
CA PRO A 114 -2.78 3.65 5.25
C PRO A 114 -2.69 3.09 3.83
N LEU A 115 -1.87 3.69 2.97
CA LEU A 115 -1.56 3.10 1.65
C LEU A 115 -0.46 2.04 1.81
N CYS A 116 -0.69 0.85 1.25
CA CYS A 116 0.31 -0.20 1.16
C CYS A 116 0.83 -0.30 -0.28
N TYR A 117 2.16 -0.35 -0.42
CA TYR A 117 2.87 -0.37 -1.70
C TYR A 117 3.36 -1.80 -1.97
N LEU A 118 2.74 -2.46 -2.94
CA LEU A 118 3.11 -3.80 -3.37
C LEU A 118 3.77 -3.78 -4.76
N PHE A 119 4.57 -4.78 -5.03
CA PHE A 119 5.24 -5.00 -6.30
C PHE A 119 5.08 -6.46 -6.71
N ALA A 120 4.85 -6.68 -8.00
CA ALA A 120 4.74 -8.01 -8.57
C ALA A 120 6.11 -8.59 -8.95
N GLU A 121 6.15 -9.90 -9.16
CA GLU A 121 7.38 -10.61 -9.58
C GLU A 121 7.97 -10.07 -10.89
N CYS A 122 7.13 -9.60 -11.82
CA CYS A 122 7.58 -9.03 -13.09
C CYS A 122 8.30 -7.68 -12.92
N GLN A 123 8.10 -7.01 -11.78
CA GLN A 123 8.66 -5.69 -11.46
C GLN A 123 9.98 -5.76 -10.72
N VAL A 124 10.45 -6.96 -10.36
CA VAL A 124 11.67 -7.15 -9.58
C VAL A 124 12.75 -7.87 -10.38
N HIS A 125 14.00 -7.74 -9.94
CA HIS A 125 15.15 -8.45 -10.45
C HIS A 125 15.99 -8.99 -9.28
N LYS A 126 16.67 -10.12 -9.50
CA LYS A 126 17.52 -10.72 -8.48
C LYS A 126 18.71 -9.80 -8.19
N ILE A 127 18.99 -9.60 -6.91
CA ILE A 127 20.17 -8.85 -6.47
C ILE A 127 21.38 -9.76 -6.71
N THR A 128 22.13 -9.50 -7.77
CA THR A 128 23.45 -10.10 -7.95
C THR A 128 24.43 -9.35 -7.04
N LYS A 129 25.29 -10.07 -6.31
CA LYS A 129 26.26 -9.50 -5.34
C LYS A 129 27.31 -8.55 -5.96
N SER A 130 27.17 -8.18 -7.23
CA SER A 130 28.14 -7.35 -7.97
C SER A 130 27.84 -5.85 -7.94
N GLN A 131 26.87 -5.38 -7.16
CA GLN A 131 26.56 -3.95 -6.99
C GLN A 131 26.65 -3.50 -5.52
N LYS A 132 27.68 -3.96 -4.80
CA LYS A 132 28.31 -3.12 -3.78
C LYS A 132 29.40 -2.35 -4.52
N ASN A 133 29.06 -1.20 -5.09
CA ASN A 133 30.07 -0.24 -5.50
C ASN A 133 30.23 0.76 -4.37
N ASP A 134 31.50 1.02 -4.06
CA ASP A 134 32.10 1.96 -3.11
C ASP A 134 31.38 3.29 -2.87
#